data_AF-A0A916Y986-F1
#
_entry.id   AF-A0A916Y986-F1
#
_cell.length_a   1.000
_cell.length_b   1.000
_cell.length_c   1.000
_cell.angle_alpha   90.00
_cell.angle_beta   90.00
_cell.angle_gamma   90.00
#
_symmetry.space_group_name_H-M   'P 1'
#
loop_
_entity.id
_entity.type
_entity.pdbx_description
1 polymer ?
#
loop_
_entity_poly.entity_id
_entity_poly.type
_entity_poly.pdbx_seq_one_letter_code
_entity_poly.pdbx_strand_id
1 'polypeptide(L)'
;MQVMPATWADLRVRHRLGSNPFDPRDNILAGTAYLREMHDRYGSPGFLAAYNAGPGRYEEYRATGRPLPAETRAYVAALAPIIGRGDLAAPVTVATADPLAWTRAPLFIVQLDGNPGAARRQNDGTPAAPSAQESARDPVLPAPRSDGLFVARTDTAGPR
;
A
#
# COMPACT_ATOMS: atom_id res chain seq x y z
N MET A 1 8.85 5.56 -14.68
CA MET A 1 8.70 6.75 -13.81
C MET A 1 7.28 7.27 -13.89
N GLN A 2 6.51 7.08 -12.82
CA GLN A 2 5.06 7.38 -12.72
C GLN A 2 4.78 8.89 -12.78
N VAL A 3 5.07 9.53 -13.91
CA VAL A 3 4.81 10.96 -14.13
C VAL A 3 3.30 11.16 -14.30
N MET A 4 2.74 12.12 -13.55
CA MET A 4 1.31 12.43 -13.62
C MET A 4 0.92 12.93 -15.03
N PRO A 5 -0.29 12.61 -15.55
CA PRO A 5 -0.67 12.95 -16.92
C PRO A 5 -0.56 14.44 -17.29
N ALA A 6 -0.96 15.34 -16.38
CA ALA A 6 -0.82 16.77 -16.58
C ALA A 6 0.65 17.21 -16.65
N THR A 7 1.50 16.66 -15.78
CA THR A 7 2.94 16.90 -15.77
C THR A 7 3.61 16.36 -17.03
N TRP A 8 3.20 15.17 -17.50
CA TRP A 8 3.68 14.59 -18.75
C TRP A 8 3.37 15.50 -19.96
N ALA A 9 2.15 16.05 -20.01
CA ALA A 9 1.73 16.93 -21.10
C ALA A 9 2.63 18.16 -21.24
N ASP A 10 3.07 18.74 -20.13
CA ASP A 10 4.01 19.86 -20.10
C ASP A 10 5.44 19.42 -20.45
N LEU A 11 5.95 18.38 -19.79
CA LEU A 11 7.32 17.89 -19.98
C LEU A 11 7.58 17.42 -21.41
N ARG A 12 6.63 16.75 -22.05
CA ARG A 12 6.83 16.26 -23.43
C ARG A 12 7.00 17.40 -24.42
N VAL A 13 6.35 18.54 -24.19
CA VAL A 13 6.51 19.74 -25.04
C VAL A 13 7.86 20.38 -24.77
N ARG A 14 8.21 20.59 -23.49
CA ARG A 14 9.50 21.21 -23.10
C ARG A 14 10.72 20.42 -23.57
N HIS A 15 10.65 19.09 -23.47
CA HIS A 15 11.75 18.19 -23.79
C HIS A 15 11.65 17.52 -25.16
N ARG A 16 10.66 17.90 -25.99
CA ARG A 16 10.44 17.37 -27.35
C ARG A 16 10.31 15.83 -27.38
N LEU A 17 9.53 15.29 -26.44
CA LEU A 17 9.30 13.86 -26.31
C LEU A 17 8.10 13.41 -27.14
N GLY A 18 7.98 12.10 -27.35
CA GLY A 18 6.85 11.46 -27.99
C GLY A 18 5.54 11.64 -27.21
N SER A 19 4.44 11.18 -27.81
CA SER A 19 3.11 11.24 -27.20
C SER A 19 2.88 10.15 -26.15
N ASN A 20 3.61 9.04 -26.23
CA ASN A 20 3.41 7.86 -25.39
C ASN A 20 4.14 7.99 -24.03
N PRO A 21 3.44 8.19 -22.90
CA PRO A 21 4.05 8.25 -21.57
C PRO A 21 4.62 6.91 -21.10
N PHE A 22 4.27 5.81 -21.76
CA PHE A 22 4.75 4.47 -21.45
C PHE A 22 5.97 4.07 -22.28
N ASP A 23 6.44 4.93 -23.20
CA ASP A 23 7.74 4.71 -23.83
C ASP A 23 8.85 4.80 -22.76
N PRO A 24 9.64 3.74 -22.52
CA PRO A 24 10.58 3.72 -21.41
C PRO A 24 11.62 4.84 -21.47
N ARG A 25 12.11 5.18 -22.67
CA ARG A 25 13.16 6.19 -22.85
C ARG A 25 12.61 7.56 -22.52
N ASP A 26 11.49 7.94 -23.13
CA ASP A 26 10.90 9.26 -22.94
C ASP A 26 10.38 9.42 -21.51
N ASN A 27 9.83 8.36 -20.93
CA ASN A 27 9.36 8.34 -19.55
C ASN A 27 10.50 8.56 -18.54
N ILE A 28 11.65 7.91 -18.74
CA ILE A 28 12.85 8.12 -17.89
C ILE A 28 13.38 9.54 -18.07
N LEU A 29 13.45 10.05 -19.30
CA LEU A 29 13.95 11.40 -19.56
C LEU A 29 13.05 12.46 -18.91
N ALA A 30 11.73 12.34 -19.09
CA ALA A 30 10.76 13.22 -18.43
C ALA A 30 10.83 13.11 -16.90
N GLY A 31 10.83 11.88 -16.37
CA GLY A 31 10.82 11.64 -14.93
C GLY A 31 12.07 12.16 -14.23
N THR A 32 13.25 11.95 -14.82
CA THR A 32 14.53 12.45 -14.26
C THR A 32 14.66 13.97 -14.37
N ALA A 33 14.24 14.57 -15.49
CA ALA A 33 14.19 16.02 -15.64
C ALA A 33 13.27 16.64 -14.58
N TYR A 34 12.10 16.03 -14.35
CA TYR A 34 11.16 16.50 -13.34
C TYR A 34 11.66 16.29 -11.91
N LEU A 35 12.33 15.16 -11.61
CA LEU A 35 13.00 14.96 -10.32
C LEU A 35 14.06 16.05 -10.08
N ARG A 36 14.85 16.39 -11.10
CA ARG A 36 15.84 17.47 -11.00
C ARG A 36 15.17 18.81 -10.73
N GLU A 37 14.09 19.13 -11.45
CA GLU A 37 13.32 20.36 -11.25
C GLU A 37 12.79 20.47 -9.81
N MET A 38 12.24 19.38 -9.25
CA MET A 38 11.76 19.35 -7.86
C MET A 38 12.90 19.45 -6.86
N HIS A 39 14.06 18.83 -7.15
CA HIS A 39 15.24 18.91 -6.31
C HIS A 39 15.77 20.34 -6.23
N ASP A 40 15.88 21.02 -7.36
CA ASP A 40 16.34 22.40 -7.42
C ASP A 40 15.38 23.37 -6.71
N ARG A 41 14.07 23.09 -6.77
CA ARG A 41 13.05 23.95 -6.14
C ARG A 41 12.89 23.74 -4.64
N TYR A 42 12.97 22.49 -4.16
CA TYR A 42 12.58 22.14 -2.79
C TYR A 42 13.66 21.46 -1.95
N GLY A 43 14.78 21.06 -2.55
CA GLY A 43 15.87 20.35 -1.87
C GLY A 43 15.46 18.99 -1.31
N SER A 44 16.38 18.33 -0.59
CA SER A 44 16.11 17.07 0.11
C SER A 44 15.59 17.30 1.54
N PRO A 45 14.56 16.57 2.00
CA PRO A 45 13.78 15.55 1.28
C PRO A 45 12.55 16.12 0.53
N GLY A 46 12.37 17.45 0.51
CA GLY A 46 11.16 18.11 -0.01
C GLY A 46 10.81 17.76 -1.46
N PHE A 47 11.82 17.50 -2.29
CA PHE A 47 11.61 17.13 -3.69
C PHE A 47 10.83 15.82 -3.87
N LEU A 48 10.99 14.85 -2.97
CA LEU A 48 10.26 13.58 -3.03
C LEU A 48 8.77 13.79 -2.76
N ALA A 49 8.47 14.64 -1.78
CA ALA A 49 7.10 15.02 -1.48
C ALA A 49 6.48 15.75 -2.66
N ALA A 50 7.17 16.74 -3.23
CA ALA A 50 6.67 17.52 -4.36
C ALA A 50 6.51 16.68 -5.65
N TYR A 51 7.39 15.70 -5.89
CA TYR A 51 7.26 14.80 -7.04
C TYR A 51 5.99 13.92 -6.93
N ASN A 52 5.72 13.36 -5.75
CA ASN A 52 4.57 12.46 -5.54
C ASN A 52 3.24 13.22 -5.37
N ALA A 53 3.21 14.25 -4.51
CA ALA A 53 2.01 15.02 -4.22
C ALA A 53 1.73 16.14 -5.24
N GLY A 54 2.72 16.51 -6.06
CA GLY A 54 2.70 17.68 -6.91
C GLY A 54 3.17 18.96 -6.19
N PRO A 55 3.80 19.90 -6.93
CA PRO A 55 4.42 21.11 -6.36
C PRO A 55 3.41 22.01 -5.64
N GLY A 56 2.23 22.24 -6.22
CA GLY A 56 1.21 23.11 -5.60
C GLY A 56 0.70 22.57 -4.26
N ARG A 57 0.51 21.24 -4.14
CA ARG A 57 0.12 20.62 -2.86
C ARG A 57 1.23 20.70 -1.83
N TYR A 58 2.48 20.54 -2.26
CA TYR A 58 3.63 20.68 -1.36
C TYR A 58 3.83 22.13 -0.89
N GLU A 59 3.60 23.11 -1.77
CA GLU A 59 3.62 24.54 -1.44
C GLU A 59 2.52 24.90 -0.44
N GLU A 60 1.30 24.40 -0.64
CA GLU A 60 0.21 24.58 0.32
C GLU A 60 0.52 23.95 1.68
N TYR A 61 1.12 22.75 1.70
CA TYR A 61 1.61 22.13 2.93
C TYR A 61 2.64 23.03 3.65
N ARG A 62 3.59 23.63 2.91
CA ARG A 62 4.57 24.55 3.49
C ARG A 62 3.95 25.84 4.01
N ALA A 63 2.91 26.35 3.34
CA ALA A 63 2.28 27.62 3.69
C ALA A 63 1.27 27.49 4.83
N THR A 64 0.48 26.42 4.85
CA THR A 64 -0.67 26.26 5.75
C THR A 64 -0.43 25.24 6.86
N GLY A 65 0.57 24.37 6.71
CA GLY A 65 0.79 23.22 7.59
C GLY A 65 -0.21 22.07 7.37
N ARG A 66 -1.13 22.17 6.39
CA ARG A 66 -2.11 21.12 6.10
C ARG A 66 -1.38 19.82 5.74
N PRO A 67 -1.63 18.70 6.42
CA PRO A 67 -0.84 17.49 6.25
C PRO A 67 -0.91 16.94 4.82
N LEU A 68 0.22 16.44 4.33
CA LEU A 68 0.29 15.71 3.07
C LEU A 68 -0.49 14.38 3.15
N PRO A 69 -1.00 13.86 2.02
CA PRO A 69 -1.64 12.56 1.95
C PRO A 69 -0.80 11.47 2.61
N ALA A 70 -1.47 10.50 3.24
CA ALA A 70 -0.78 9.39 3.92
C ALA A 70 0.16 8.62 2.98
N GLU A 71 -0.26 8.43 1.73
CA GLU A 71 0.57 7.85 0.66
C GLU A 71 1.87 8.64 0.46
N THR A 72 1.80 9.97 0.32
CA THR A 72 2.99 10.81 0.13
C THR A 72 3.93 10.73 1.33
N ARG A 73 3.39 10.73 2.55
CA ARG A 73 4.22 10.58 3.76
C ARG A 73 4.92 9.22 3.80
N ALA A 74 4.21 8.14 3.45
CA ALA A 74 4.79 6.81 3.34
C ALA A 74 5.87 6.72 2.24
N TYR A 75 5.61 7.33 1.08
CA TYR A 75 6.54 7.42 -0.04
C TYR A 75 7.86 8.11 0.37
N VAL A 76 7.77 9.28 1.02
CA VAL A 76 8.96 10.00 1.50
C VAL A 76 9.69 9.20 2.57
N ALA A 77 8.97 8.59 3.52
CA ALA A 77 9.57 7.76 4.56
C ALA A 77 10.33 6.55 4.00
N ALA A 78 9.84 5.96 2.91
CA ALA A 78 10.51 4.83 2.25
C ALA A 78 11.78 5.25 1.51
N LEU A 79 11.79 6.42 0.86
CA LEU A 79 12.88 6.82 -0.05
C LEU A 79 13.94 7.73 0.59
N ALA A 80 13.58 8.55 1.57
CA ALA A 80 14.53 9.47 2.21
C ALA A 80 15.77 8.77 2.78
N PRO A 81 15.67 7.58 3.43
CA PRO A 81 16.85 6.87 3.92
C PRO A 81 17.79 6.35 2.82
N ILE A 82 17.23 6.02 1.64
CA ILE A 82 17.98 5.49 0.49
C ILE A 82 18.79 6.62 -0.16
N ILE A 83 18.23 7.82 -0.21
CA ILE A 83 18.81 8.96 -0.94
C ILE A 83 19.73 9.82 -0.05
N GLY A 84 19.44 9.92 1.26
CA GLY A 84 20.25 10.68 2.22
C GLY A 84 21.58 10.01 2.59
N ARG A 85 21.75 8.72 2.26
CA ARG A 85 22.99 7.97 2.45
C ARG A 85 23.80 8.07 1.16
N GLY A 86 24.60 9.13 1.03
CA GLY A 86 25.36 9.47 -0.18
C GLY A 86 26.42 8.46 -0.68
N ASP A 87 26.36 7.20 -0.27
CA ASP A 87 27.23 6.12 -0.78
C ASP A 87 26.36 4.95 -1.24
N LEU A 88 26.29 4.75 -2.56
CA LEU A 88 25.57 3.67 -3.27
C LEU A 88 26.15 2.25 -2.98
N ALA A 89 26.94 2.08 -1.93
CA ALA A 89 27.65 0.85 -1.59
C ALA A 89 26.91 -0.06 -0.59
N ALA A 90 25.77 0.37 -0.04
CA ALA A 90 24.92 -0.54 0.74
C ALA A 90 23.92 -1.23 -0.20
N PRO A 91 23.92 -2.57 -0.30
CA PRO A 91 22.87 -3.26 -1.05
C PRO A 91 21.52 -2.83 -0.47
N VAL A 92 20.63 -2.36 -1.33
CA VAL A 92 19.23 -2.15 -0.97
C VAL A 92 18.66 -3.53 -0.68
N THR A 93 18.67 -3.93 0.59
CA THR A 93 18.00 -5.15 1.03
C THR A 93 16.50 -4.86 0.99
N VAL A 94 15.88 -5.12 -0.16
CA VAL A 94 14.43 -5.23 -0.24
C VAL A 94 14.06 -6.36 0.72
N ALA A 95 13.38 -6.05 1.82
CA ALA A 95 12.79 -7.06 2.66
C ALA A 95 11.86 -7.87 1.76
N THR A 96 12.23 -9.11 1.44
CA THR A 96 11.37 -10.02 0.71
C THR A 96 10.15 -10.25 1.60
N ALA A 97 9.03 -9.63 1.29
CA ALA A 97 7.77 -10.06 1.86
C ALA A 97 7.59 -11.52 1.48
N ASP A 98 7.36 -12.40 2.46
CA ASP A 98 7.11 -13.81 2.19
C ASP A 98 5.92 -13.89 1.21
N PRO A 99 6.11 -14.41 -0.02
CA PRO A 99 5.04 -14.48 -1.02
C PRO A 99 3.90 -15.40 -0.57
N LEU A 100 4.07 -16.17 0.50
CA LEU A 100 3.03 -16.97 1.15
C LEU A 100 2.49 -16.34 2.43
N ALA A 101 2.92 -15.14 2.83
CA ALA A 101 2.40 -14.45 4.01
C ALA A 101 0.87 -14.31 3.98
N TRP A 102 0.29 -14.11 2.79
CA TRP A 102 -1.16 -14.01 2.61
C TRP A 102 -1.91 -15.32 2.91
N THR A 103 -1.25 -16.48 2.80
CA THR A 103 -1.86 -17.79 3.14
C THR A 103 -1.97 -18.01 4.65
N ARG A 104 -1.14 -17.31 5.43
CA ARG A 104 -1.10 -17.39 6.90
C ARG A 104 -1.72 -16.18 7.57
N ALA A 105 -2.10 -15.17 6.79
CA ALA A 105 -2.84 -14.03 7.30
C ALA A 105 -4.25 -14.48 7.68
N PRO A 106 -4.75 -14.11 8.87
CA PRO A 106 -6.12 -14.44 9.24
C PRO A 106 -7.08 -13.76 8.26
N LEU A 107 -8.06 -14.51 7.75
CA LEU A 107 -9.09 -13.97 6.86
C LEU A 107 -10.01 -12.97 7.54
N PHE A 108 -10.03 -12.97 8.87
CA PHE A 108 -10.84 -12.09 9.69
C PHE A 108 -9.98 -11.38 10.71
N ILE A 109 -10.18 -10.07 10.83
CA ILE A 109 -9.63 -9.29 11.92
C ILE A 109 -10.46 -9.66 13.16
N VAL A 110 -9.88 -10.43 14.08
CA VAL A 110 -10.46 -10.56 15.42
C VAL A 110 -10.20 -9.25 16.13
N GLN A 111 -11.22 -8.41 16.20
CA GLN A 111 -11.23 -7.29 17.12
C GLN A 111 -11.30 -7.90 18.52
N LEU A 112 -10.15 -7.97 19.22
CA LEU A 112 -10.17 -8.31 20.62
C LEU A 112 -10.97 -7.20 21.29
N ASP A 113 -12.21 -7.50 21.67
CA ASP A 113 -13.02 -6.58 22.45
C ASP A 113 -12.22 -6.15 23.67
N GLY A 114 -11.78 -4.90 23.63
CA GLY A 114 -10.99 -4.30 24.70
C GLY A 114 -11.89 -4.12 25.91
N ASN A 115 -11.71 -4.96 26.92
CA ASN A 115 -12.02 -4.61 28.29
C ASN A 115 -10.71 -4.36 29.06
N PRO A 116 -10.33 -3.10 29.33
CA PRO A 116 -9.20 -2.82 30.19
C PRO A 116 -9.68 -2.79 31.63
N GLY A 117 -9.52 -3.90 32.36
CA GLY A 117 -9.78 -3.87 33.80
C GLY A 117 -9.90 -5.23 34.46
N ALA A 118 -8.78 -5.79 34.91
CA ALA A 118 -8.60 -6.31 36.27
C ALA A 118 -7.29 -7.10 36.36
N ALA A 119 -6.33 -6.54 37.10
CA ALA A 119 -5.15 -7.25 37.53
C ALA A 119 -5.50 -8.33 38.57
N ARG A 120 -5.16 -9.60 38.36
CA ARG A 120 -4.72 -10.51 39.44
C ARG A 120 -4.02 -11.78 38.93
N ARG A 121 -2.70 -11.82 39.21
CA ARG A 121 -1.77 -12.92 39.56
C ARG A 121 -2.09 -14.39 39.21
N GLN A 122 -1.11 -15.00 38.53
CA GLN A 122 -0.37 -16.26 38.82
C GLN A 122 -1.14 -17.44 39.43
N ASN A 123 -1.09 -18.60 38.76
CA ASN A 123 -0.40 -19.79 39.28
C ASN A 123 -0.23 -20.91 38.24
N ASP A 124 0.89 -21.61 38.37
CA ASP A 124 1.35 -22.81 37.67
C ASP A 124 0.39 -24.00 37.74
N GLY A 125 0.49 -24.90 36.75
CA GLY A 125 0.04 -26.29 36.88
C GLY A 125 -0.38 -26.97 35.58
N THR A 126 0.56 -27.63 34.90
CA THR A 126 0.28 -28.84 34.09
C THR A 126 -0.01 -29.98 35.08
N PRO A 127 -0.98 -30.92 34.89
CA PRO A 127 -0.88 -31.94 33.82
C PRO A 127 -2.17 -32.62 33.29
N ALA A 128 -1.96 -33.31 32.16
CA ALA A 128 -2.58 -34.59 31.74
C ALA A 128 -4.07 -34.66 31.31
N ALA A 129 -4.28 -35.20 30.10
CA ALA A 129 -5.49 -35.94 29.67
C ALA A 129 -5.46 -37.38 30.25
N PRO A 130 -6.45 -38.28 30.02
CA PRO A 130 -7.76 -38.16 29.34
C PRO A 130 -8.94 -38.74 30.18
N SER A 131 -10.19 -38.62 29.72
CA SER A 131 -11.26 -39.64 29.89
C SER A 131 -12.51 -39.27 29.09
N ALA A 132 -13.03 -40.27 28.37
CA ALA A 132 -14.24 -40.24 27.57
C ALA A 132 -15.48 -40.59 28.39
N GLN A 133 -16.64 -40.01 28.03
CA GLN A 133 -18.01 -40.58 28.04
C GLN A 133 -18.98 -39.45 27.63
N GLU A 134 -19.47 -39.44 26.39
CA GLU A 134 -20.68 -40.13 25.90
C GLU A 134 -21.99 -39.40 26.24
N SER A 135 -22.52 -38.64 25.26
CA SER A 135 -23.94 -38.76 24.90
C SER A 135 -24.30 -37.95 23.68
N ALA A 136 -24.86 -38.68 22.72
CA ALA A 136 -25.44 -38.27 21.46
C ALA A 136 -26.32 -37.01 21.54
N ARG A 137 -26.03 -36.02 20.69
CA ARG A 137 -27.03 -35.23 19.96
C ARG A 137 -26.44 -34.82 18.61
N ASP A 138 -27.11 -35.25 17.53
CA ASP A 138 -26.92 -34.75 16.16
C ASP A 138 -26.88 -33.21 16.13
N PRO A 139 -25.83 -32.58 15.58
CA PRO A 139 -25.95 -31.21 15.12
C PRO A 139 -26.51 -31.23 13.70
N VAL A 140 -27.81 -30.93 13.60
CA VAL A 140 -28.46 -30.50 12.36
C VAL A 140 -27.58 -29.45 11.68
N LEU A 141 -27.08 -29.75 10.49
CA LEU A 141 -26.37 -28.81 9.63
C LEU A 141 -27.31 -27.64 9.29
N PRO A 142 -26.98 -26.38 9.62
CA PRO A 142 -27.72 -25.26 9.06
C PRO A 142 -27.42 -25.18 7.56
N ALA A 143 -28.46 -25.36 6.74
CA ALA A 143 -28.37 -25.18 5.29
C ALA A 143 -27.91 -23.74 4.97
N PRO A 144 -26.97 -23.56 4.02
CA PRO A 144 -26.56 -22.23 3.59
C PRO A 144 -27.73 -21.56 2.84
N ARG A 145 -28.35 -20.56 3.47
CA ARG A 145 -29.24 -19.63 2.78
C ARG A 145 -28.36 -18.72 1.93
N SER A 146 -28.34 -18.98 0.63
CA SER A 146 -27.74 -18.12 -0.38
C SER A 146 -28.64 -16.90 -0.60
N ASP A 147 -28.49 -15.88 0.26
CA ASP A 147 -28.96 -14.53 -0.08
C ASP A 147 -27.93 -13.88 -1.00
N GLY A 148 -28.33 -13.73 -2.26
CA GLY A 148 -27.47 -13.42 -3.39
C GLY A 148 -26.65 -12.13 -3.22
N LEU A 149 -25.33 -12.30 -3.11
CA LEU A 149 -24.34 -11.23 -3.20
C LEU A 149 -23.58 -11.25 -4.54
N PHE A 150 -24.18 -11.83 -5.59
CA PHE A 150 -23.62 -11.82 -6.94
C PHE A 150 -24.71 -11.55 -7.96
N VAL A 151 -24.52 -10.50 -8.78
CA VAL A 151 -25.34 -10.24 -9.97
C VAL A 151 -24.86 -11.18 -11.08
N ALA A 152 -25.72 -12.09 -11.53
CA ALA A 152 -25.45 -12.89 -12.72
C ALA A 152 -25.60 -12.02 -13.98
N ARG A 153 -24.53 -11.89 -14.74
CA ARG A 153 -24.53 -11.26 -16.07
C ARG A 153 -25.18 -12.25 -17.06
N THR A 154 -26.34 -11.92 -17.59
CA THR A 154 -26.92 -12.65 -18.73
C THR A 154 -26.23 -12.20 -20.00
N ASP A 155 -25.25 -12.96 -20.48
CA ASP A 155 -24.77 -12.85 -21.85
C ASP A 155 -25.81 -13.52 -22.78
N THR A 156 -26.64 -12.71 -23.43
CA THR A 156 -27.44 -13.15 -24.58
C THR A 156 -26.59 -13.04 -25.85
N ALA A 157 -25.95 -14.15 -26.23
CA ALA A 157 -25.47 -14.37 -27.59
C ALA A 157 -26.23 -15.57 -28.19
N GLY A 158 -27.20 -15.28 -29.05
CA GLY A 158 -27.91 -16.28 -29.85
C GLY A 158 -27.11 -16.66 -31.11
N PRO A 159 -27.28 -17.88 -31.65
CA PRO A 159 -26.50 -18.37 -32.78
C PRO A 159 -27.11 -17.96 -34.14
N ARG A 160 -26.24 -17.82 -35.14
CA ARG A 160 -26.55 -18.05 -36.56
C ARG A 160 -25.56 -19.08 -37.10
#